data_AF-A0A2W1B9J2-F1
#
_entry.id   AF-A0A2W1B9J2-F1
#
_cell.length_a   1.000
_cell.length_b   1.000
_cell.length_c   1.000
_cell.angle_alpha   90.00
_cell.angle_beta   90.00
_cell.angle_gamma   90.00
#
_symmetry.space_group_name_H-M   'P 1'
#
loop_
_entity.id
_entity.type
_entity.pdbx_description
1 polymer ?
#
loop_
_entity_poly.entity_id
_entity_poly.type
_entity_poly.pdbx_seq_one_letter_code
_entity_poly.pdbx_strand_id
1 'polypeptide(L)'
;MPDAELTAPTVENVRVVVRVRPMDQREKLDGSYNCVSVDSTNHTVAVTRNNVTPPEPPRVYAYDAVFDYNTSQLLYNLKIHNFPIEKD
;
A
#
# COMPACT_ATOMS: atom_id res chain seq x y z
N MET A 1 -25.61 19.75 33.55
CA MET A 1 -24.46 19.55 32.67
C MET A 1 -25.01 19.54 31.25
N PRO A 2 -24.66 20.50 30.38
CA PRO A 2 -25.13 20.50 29.01
C PRO A 2 -24.32 19.51 28.18
N ASP A 3 -25.05 18.74 27.40
CA ASP A 3 -24.70 17.92 26.23
C ASP A 3 -23.22 17.69 25.94
N ALA A 4 -22.78 16.45 26.21
CA ALA A 4 -21.74 15.84 25.40
C ALA A 4 -22.34 15.59 24.02
N GLU A 5 -22.25 16.58 23.13
CA GLU A 5 -22.47 16.38 21.71
C GLU A 5 -21.56 15.24 21.27
N LEU A 6 -22.18 14.11 20.96
CA LEU A 6 -21.57 12.99 20.29
C LEU A 6 -21.21 13.49 18.89
N THR A 7 -20.05 14.14 18.76
CA THR A 7 -19.48 14.52 17.47
C THR A 7 -19.45 13.25 16.64
N ALA A 8 -20.30 13.18 15.63
CA ALA A 8 -20.32 12.07 14.69
C ALA A 8 -18.88 11.83 14.21
N PRO A 9 -18.42 10.57 14.08
CA PRO A 9 -17.09 10.30 13.56
C PRO A 9 -16.97 11.05 12.23
N THR A 10 -16.03 11.99 12.16
CA THR A 10 -15.74 12.71 10.92
C THR A 10 -15.40 11.65 9.87
N VAL A 11 -16.22 11.57 8.82
CA VAL A 11 -16.05 10.56 7.78
C VAL A 11 -14.67 10.73 7.15
N GLU A 12 -13.83 9.70 7.27
CA GLU A 12 -12.50 9.69 6.64
C GLU A 12 -12.66 9.45 5.13
N ASN A 13 -12.75 10.55 4.39
CA ASN A 13 -12.94 10.56 2.93
C ASN A 13 -11.64 10.36 2.13
N VAL A 14 -10.51 10.13 2.80
CA VAL A 14 -9.21 9.92 2.17
C VAL A 14 -8.85 8.45 2.19
N ARG A 15 -8.52 7.90 1.02
CA ARG A 15 -8.01 6.54 0.87
C ARG A 15 -6.60 6.58 0.32
N VAL A 16 -5.69 5.85 0.95
CA VAL A 16 -4.29 5.74 0.55
C VAL A 16 -4.04 4.32 0.03
N VAL A 17 -3.61 4.25 -1.23
CA VAL A 17 -3.31 2.97 -1.89
C VAL A 17 -1.87 2.94 -2.41
N VAL A 18 -1.28 1.76 -2.44
CA VAL A 18 0.06 1.56 -3.01
C VAL A 18 0.02 0.55 -4.14
N ARG A 19 0.69 0.85 -5.24
CA ARG A 19 0.89 -0.08 -6.36
C ARG A 19 2.38 -0.26 -6.64
N VAL A 20 2.83 -1.50 -6.61
CA VAL A 20 4.19 -1.88 -6.96
C VAL A 20 4.21 -2.30 -8.44
N ARG A 21 5.08 -1.67 -9.23
CA ARG A 21 5.30 -2.08 -10.63
C ARG A 21 6.32 -3.23 -10.71
N PRO A 22 6.30 -4.02 -11.80
CA PRO A 22 7.42 -4.92 -12.09
C PRO A 22 8.74 -4.16 -12.20
N MET A 23 9.84 -4.80 -11.82
CA MET A 23 11.17 -4.28 -12.15
C MET A 23 11.37 -4.28 -13.66
N ASP A 24 11.83 -3.15 -14.19
CA ASP A 24 12.17 -2.95 -15.58
C ASP A 24 13.48 -3.68 -15.92
N GLN A 25 13.74 -3.90 -17.21
CA GLN A 25 14.91 -4.63 -17.67
C GLN A 25 16.23 -3.92 -17.28
N ARG A 26 16.26 -2.59 -17.32
CA ARG A 26 17.45 -1.82 -16.93
C ARG A 26 17.83 -2.03 -15.46
N GLU A 27 16.84 -2.01 -14.56
CA GLU A 27 17.06 -2.26 -13.12
C GLU A 27 17.67 -3.64 -12.89
N LYS A 28 17.19 -4.65 -13.63
CA LYS A 28 17.73 -6.02 -13.57
C LYS A 28 19.16 -6.09 -14.12
N LEU A 29 19.46 -5.36 -15.20
CA LEU A 29 20.79 -5.33 -15.81
C LEU A 29 21.83 -4.58 -14.95
N ASP A 30 21.40 -3.52 -14.26
CA ASP A 30 22.24 -2.75 -13.33
C ASP A 30 22.50 -3.50 -12.01
N GLY A 31 22.01 -4.73 -11.86
CA GLY A 31 22.17 -5.55 -10.67
C GLY A 31 21.33 -5.08 -9.48
N SER A 32 20.29 -4.28 -9.71
CA SER A 32 19.34 -3.93 -8.66
C SER A 32 18.52 -5.16 -8.26
N TYR A 33 18.12 -5.21 -6.99
CA TYR A 33 17.28 -6.27 -6.45
C TYR A 33 15.93 -5.71 -6.03
N ASN A 34 14.88 -6.54 -6.09
CA ASN A 34 13.59 -6.17 -5.53
C ASN A 34 13.69 -6.15 -3.99
N CYS A 35 13.44 -4.98 -3.41
CA CYS A 35 13.42 -4.76 -1.97
C CYS A 35 12.02 -4.68 -1.37
N VAL A 36 10.97 -4.84 -2.18
CA VAL A 36 9.57 -4.64 -1.80
C VAL A 36 8.82 -5.98 -1.84
N SER A 37 8.20 -6.32 -0.72
CA SER A 37 7.22 -7.40 -0.61
C SER A 37 5.83 -6.83 -0.39
N VAL A 38 4.84 -7.39 -1.08
CA VAL A 38 3.44 -6.92 -1.03
C VAL A 38 2.56 -8.03 -0.49
N ASP A 39 1.80 -7.72 0.55
CA ASP A 39 0.74 -8.59 1.08
C ASP A 39 -0.61 -7.92 0.86
N SER A 40 -1.26 -8.32 -0.23
CA SER A 40 -2.58 -7.80 -0.62
C SER A 40 -3.71 -8.28 0.28
N THR A 41 -3.50 -9.36 1.04
CA THR A 41 -4.49 -9.90 2.00
C THR A 41 -4.50 -9.06 3.27
N ASN A 42 -3.32 -8.70 3.76
CA ASN A 42 -3.17 -7.88 4.97
C ASN A 42 -3.03 -6.38 4.70
N HIS A 43 -3.11 -5.95 3.43
CA HIS A 43 -2.94 -4.57 2.99
C HIS A 43 -1.62 -3.92 3.45
N THR A 44 -0.54 -4.70 3.42
CA THR A 44 0.79 -4.22 3.85
C THR A 44 1.84 -4.29 2.74
N VAL A 45 2.81 -3.39 2.85
CA VAL A 45 4.04 -3.39 2.06
C VAL A 45 5.23 -3.46 3.00
N ALA A 46 6.11 -4.42 2.79
CA ALA A 46 7.36 -4.54 3.53
C ALA A 46 8.53 -4.11 2.64
N VAL A 47 9.40 -3.24 3.17
CA VAL A 47 10.62 -2.78 2.51
C VAL A 47 11.84 -3.32 3.26
N THR A 48 12.66 -4.10 2.56
CA THR A 48 13.87 -4.73 3.11
C THR A 48 15.11 -4.03 2.57
N ARG A 49 16.10 -3.77 3.44
CA ARG A 49 17.41 -3.31 2.98
C ARG A 49 18.33 -4.53 2.90
N ASN A 50 18.78 -4.87 1.70
CA ASN A 50 19.75 -5.96 1.55
C ASN A 50 21.16 -5.43 1.75
N ASN A 51 22.08 -6.33 2.08
CA ASN A 51 23.50 -6.05 2.27
C ASN A 51 23.82 -5.09 3.43
N VAL A 52 22.91 -4.97 4.41
CA VAL A 52 23.16 -4.25 5.67
C VAL A 52 23.69 -5.25 6.71
N THR A 53 24.77 -4.87 7.39
CA THR A 53 25.34 -5.62 8.52
C THR A 53 25.35 -4.72 9.76
N PRO A 54 24.64 -5.07 10.84
CA PRO A 54 23.84 -6.29 11.02
C PRO A 54 22.55 -6.29 10.15
N PRO A 55 21.96 -7.47 9.87
CA PRO A 55 20.67 -7.54 9.19
C PRO A 55 19.59 -6.76 9.95
N GLU A 56 18.86 -5.91 9.23
CA GLU A 56 17.72 -5.16 9.77
C GLU A 56 16.40 -5.89 9.42
N PRO A 57 15.40 -5.90 10.34
CA PRO A 57 14.08 -6.39 9.99
C PRO A 57 13.42 -5.50 8.92
N PRO A 58 12.54 -6.05 8.06
CA PRO A 58 11.80 -5.27 7.08
C PRO A 58 10.94 -4.18 7.73
N ARG A 59 10.85 -3.02 7.08
CA ARG A 59 9.92 -1.96 7.48
C ARG A 59 8.56 -2.22 6.86
N VAL A 60 7.55 -2.41 7.69
CA VAL A 60 6.18 -2.75 7.25
C VAL A 60 5.28 -1.51 7.36
N TYR A 61 4.55 -1.24 6.30
CA TYR A 61 3.58 -0.14 6.20
C TYR A 61 2.21 -0.71 5.82
N ALA A 62 1.15 -0.21 6.45
CA ALA A 62 -0.24 -0.58 6.17
C ALA A 62 -0.95 0.53 5.39
N TYR A 63 -1.85 0.14 4.49
CA TYR A 63 -2.59 1.03 3.60
C TYR A 63 -4.05 0.56 3.48
N ASP A 64 -4.93 1.35 2.87
CA ASP A 64 -6.31 0.91 2.60
C ASP A 64 -6.35 -0.23 1.56
N ALA A 65 -5.44 -0.19 0.58
CA ALA A 65 -5.19 -1.30 -0.33
C ALA A 65 -3.78 -1.27 -0.92
N VAL A 66 -3.29 -2.45 -1.28
CA VAL A 66 -2.00 -2.63 -1.94
C VAL A 66 -2.15 -3.53 -3.16
N PHE A 67 -1.39 -3.22 -4.20
CA PHE A 67 -1.43 -3.91 -5.50
C PHE A 67 -0.02 -4.30 -5.90
N ASP A 68 0.16 -5.58 -6.22
CA ASP A 68 1.46 -6.13 -6.61
C ASP A 68 1.73 -5.91 -8.11
N TYR A 69 2.91 -6.36 -8.55
CA TYR A 69 3.34 -6.25 -9.93
C TYR A 69 2.53 -7.13 -10.91
N ASN A 70 1.78 -8.11 -10.40
CA ASN A 70 0.92 -8.98 -11.21
C ASN A 70 -0.48 -8.37 -11.42
N THR A 71 -0.82 -7.31 -10.70
CA THR A 71 -2.12 -6.67 -10.80
C THR A 71 -2.29 -6.00 -12.16
N SER A 72 -3.25 -6.50 -12.96
CA SER A 72 -3.58 -5.93 -14.26
C SER A 72 -4.11 -4.50 -14.14
N GLN A 73 -3.87 -3.69 -15.18
CA GLN A 73 -4.34 -2.29 -15.19
C GLN A 73 -5.86 -2.20 -15.03
N LEU A 74 -6.61 -3.09 -15.68
CA LEU A 74 -8.06 -3.14 -15.59
C LEU A 74 -8.53 -3.41 -14.15
N LEU A 75 -7.93 -4.40 -13.48
CA LEU A 75 -8.29 -4.75 -12.10
C LEU A 75 -7.90 -3.64 -11.11
N TYR A 76 -6.73 -3.02 -11.30
CA TYR A 76 -6.30 -1.87 -10.51
C TYR A 76 -7.32 -0.73 -10.62
N ASN A 77 -7.65 -0.32 -11.86
CA ASN A 77 -8.63 0.75 -12.14
C ASN A 77 -10.01 0.42 -11.56
N LEU A 78 -10.48 -0.81 -11.72
CA LEU A 78 -11.77 -1.23 -11.18
C LEU A 78 -11.80 -1.11 -9.66
N LYS A 79 -10.74 -1.52 -8.97
CA LYS A 79 -10.68 -1.47 -7.51
C LYS A 79 -10.62 -0.04 -6.97
N ILE A 80 -9.79 0.83 -7.54
CA ILE A 80 -9.73 2.24 -7.09
C ILE A 80 -11.00 3.04 -7.40
N HIS A 81 -11.73 2.75 -8.49
CA HIS A 81 -13.00 3.43 -8.77
C HIS A 81 -14.15 2.96 -7.87
N ASN A 82 -14.12 1.70 -7.42
CA ASN A 82 -15.13 1.14 -6.52
C ASN A 82 -14.69 1.17 -5.05
N PHE A 83 -13.62 1.90 -4.72
CA PHE A 83 -13.16 2.01 -3.35
C PHE A 83 -14.23 2.75 -2.55
N PRO A 84 -14.80 2.16 -1.50
CA PRO A 84 -15.89 2.78 -0.76
C PRO A 84 -15.37 4.04 -0.04
N ILE A 85 -15.90 5.17 -0.48
CA ILE A 85 -15.82 6.44 0.22
C ILE A 85 -17.24 6.68 0.72
N GLU A 86 -17.43 6.75 2.03
CA GLU A 86 -18.71 7.16 2.60
C GLU A 86 -19.00 8.57 2.08
N LYS A 87 -20.14 8.75 1.42
CA LYS A 87 -20.57 10.08 0.99
C LYS A 87 -21.44 10.64 2.10
N ASP A 88 -21.00 11.75 2.68
CA ASP A 88 -21.78 12.56 3.62
C ASP A 88 -23.15 12.97 3.04
#